data_AF-A0A4P8IAQ6-F1
#
_entry.id   AF-A0A4P8IAQ6-F1
#
_cell.length_a   1.000
_cell.length_b   1.000
_cell.length_c   1.000
_cell.angle_alpha   90.00
_cell.angle_beta   90.00
_cell.angle_gamma   90.00
#
_symmetry.space_group_name_H-M   'P 1'
#
loop_
_entity.id
_entity.type
_entity.pdbx_description
1 polymer ?
#
loop_
_entity_poly.entity_id
_entity_poly.type
_entity_poly.pdbx_seq_one_letter_code
_entity_poly.pdbx_strand_id
1 'polypeptide(L)'
;MGAVEPLKLHMETPYNTLLETQRWLKEDGVLSAVKAFHLLEFNKALDDLERMEDKLKQVRFSSALGNKLTGHLQRIDHEELIFPCAV
;
A
#
# COMPACT_ATOMS: atom_id res chain seq x y z
N MET A 1 24.68 -17.01 -35.91
CA MET A 1 23.58 -16.50 -35.06
C MET A 1 23.67 -17.20 -33.73
N GLY A 2 24.09 -16.48 -32.67
CA GLY A 2 24.29 -17.06 -31.34
C GLY A 2 22.98 -17.06 -30.56
N ALA A 3 22.56 -18.23 -30.08
CA ALA A 3 21.43 -18.34 -29.17
C ALA A 3 21.89 -17.86 -27.78
N VAL A 4 21.28 -16.80 -27.27
CA VAL A 4 21.47 -16.34 -25.89
C VAL A 4 20.33 -16.95 -25.08
N GLU A 5 20.66 -17.78 -24.10
CA GLU A 5 19.66 -18.29 -23.16
C GLU A 5 19.19 -17.18 -22.21
N PRO A 6 17.88 -17.07 -21.92
CA PRO A 6 17.37 -16.05 -21.00
C PRO A 6 17.93 -16.27 -19.59
N LEU A 7 18.48 -15.21 -19.00
CA LEU A 7 18.92 -15.20 -17.61
C LEU A 7 17.70 -15.43 -16.70
N LYS A 8 17.62 -16.58 -16.03
CA LYS A 8 16.59 -16.85 -15.01
C LYS A 8 16.93 -16.03 -13.76
N LEU A 9 16.41 -14.81 -13.71
CA LEU A 9 16.42 -13.99 -12.49
C LEU A 9 15.55 -14.69 -11.45
N HIS A 10 16.18 -15.30 -10.45
CA HIS A 10 15.48 -15.73 -9.24
C HIS A 10 15.09 -14.48 -8.47
N MET A 11 13.85 -14.02 -8.67
CA MET A 11 13.26 -13.02 -7.80
C MET A 11 12.84 -13.76 -6.53
N GLU A 12 13.55 -13.57 -5.43
CA GLU A 12 13.04 -13.97 -4.13
C GLU A 12 11.72 -13.22 -3.94
N THR A 13 10.61 -13.95 -4.01
CA THR A 13 9.31 -13.38 -3.67
C THR A 13 9.37 -13.12 -2.16
N PRO A 14 9.32 -11.87 -1.69
CA PRO A 14 9.32 -11.63 -0.26
C PRO A 14 8.03 -12.24 0.30
N TYR A 15 8.16 -13.34 1.02
CA TYR A 15 7.09 -13.92 1.82
C TYR A 15 6.81 -12.99 3.00
N ASN A 16 6.10 -11.89 2.75
CA ASN A 16 5.52 -11.13 3.85
C ASN A 16 4.13 -11.73 4.16
N THR A 17 3.82 -11.97 5.43
CA THR A 17 2.51 -12.44 5.94
C THR A 17 1.64 -11.25 6.35
N LEU A 18 0.31 -11.35 6.37
CA LEU A 18 -0.53 -10.20 6.76
C LEU A 18 -0.17 -9.71 8.17
N LEU A 19 0.26 -10.63 9.03
CA LEU A 19 0.73 -10.34 10.37
C LEU A 19 2.02 -9.48 10.36
N GLU A 20 2.98 -9.79 9.49
CA GLU A 20 4.17 -8.94 9.32
C GLU A 20 3.84 -7.58 8.73
N THR A 21 2.91 -7.52 7.78
CA THR A 21 2.41 -6.25 7.26
C THR A 21 1.74 -5.42 8.37
N GLN A 22 0.93 -6.04 9.23
CA GLN A 22 0.31 -5.37 10.36
C GLN A 22 1.35 -4.86 11.37
N ARG A 23 2.38 -5.67 11.66
CA ARG A 23 3.50 -5.25 12.51
C ARG A 23 4.23 -4.08 11.91
N TRP A 24 4.62 -4.14 10.63
CA TRP A 24 5.26 -3.02 9.93
C TRP A 24 4.42 -1.74 10.02
N LEU A 25 3.11 -1.81 9.72
CA LEU A 25 2.22 -0.65 9.81
C LEU A 25 2.15 -0.04 11.21
N LYS A 26 2.17 -0.89 12.25
CA LYS A 26 2.00 -0.49 13.65
C LYS A 26 3.32 -0.06 14.31
N GLU A 27 4.34 -0.89 14.21
CA GLU A 27 5.60 -0.83 14.94
C GLU A 27 6.58 0.14 14.27
N ASP A 28 6.62 0.21 12.93
CA ASP A 28 7.44 1.20 12.21
C ASP A 28 6.75 2.57 12.13
N GLY A 29 5.60 2.73 12.83
CA GLY A 29 4.98 4.03 13.07
C GLY A 29 4.20 4.61 11.89
N VAL A 30 4.02 3.88 10.79
CA VAL A 30 3.25 4.35 9.61
C VAL A 30 1.84 4.79 9.99
N LEU A 31 1.13 3.99 10.80
CA LEU A 31 -0.21 4.34 11.28
C LEU A 31 -0.20 5.55 12.22
N SER A 32 0.86 5.72 13.02
CA SER A 32 1.02 6.88 13.89
C SER A 32 1.25 8.15 13.08
N ALA A 33 2.05 8.09 12.01
CA ALA A 33 2.25 9.19 11.09
C ALA A 33 0.94 9.57 10.38
N VAL A 34 0.19 8.59 9.87
CA VAL A 34 -1.14 8.81 9.26
C VAL A 34 -2.09 9.52 10.22
N LYS A 35 -2.16 9.07 11.48
CA LYS A 35 -2.99 9.70 12.52
C LYS A 35 -2.57 11.13 12.82
N ALA A 36 -1.26 11.37 12.96
CA ALA A 36 -0.72 12.70 13.22
C ALA A 36 -1.06 13.67 12.08
N PHE A 37 -0.89 13.21 10.83
CA PHE A 37 -1.20 14.00 9.65
C PHE A 37 -2.67 14.39 9.57
N HIS A 38 -3.57 13.43 9.84
CA HIS A 38 -5.00 13.70 9.90
C HIS A 38 -5.36 14.72 10.99
N LEU A 39 -4.72 14.64 12.16
CA LEU A 39 -4.91 15.61 13.24
C LEU A 39 -4.44 17.02 12.83
N LEU A 40 -3.28 17.13 12.17
CA LEU A 40 -2.78 18.40 11.66
C LEU A 40 -3.73 19.00 10.62
N GLU A 41 -4.24 18.18 9.69
CA GLU A 41 -5.22 18.62 8.69
C GLU A 41 -6.50 19.14 9.35
N PHE A 42 -7.05 18.39 10.31
CA PHE A 42 -8.25 18.78 11.04
C PHE A 42 -8.09 20.12 11.77
N ASN A 43 -6.90 20.37 12.33
CA ASN A 43 -6.58 21.61 13.03
C ASN A 43 -6.07 22.73 12.10
N LYS A 44 -6.10 22.53 10.77
CA LYS A 44 -5.57 23.48 9.77
C LYS A 44 -4.09 23.85 10.03
N ALA A 45 -3.33 22.89 10.53
CA ALA A 45 -1.93 23.03 10.94
C ALA A 45 -0.97 22.25 10.01
N LEU A 46 -1.34 22.10 8.74
CA LEU A 46 -0.48 21.50 7.73
C LEU A 46 0.51 22.50 7.11
N ASP A 47 0.26 23.80 7.25
CA ASP A 47 1.01 24.87 6.59
C ASP A 47 1.17 24.60 5.08
N ASP A 48 2.40 24.39 4.61
CA ASP A 48 2.72 24.15 3.20
C ASP A 48 2.61 22.66 2.78
N LEU A 49 2.23 21.77 3.70
CA LEU A 49 2.07 20.34 3.40
C LEU A 49 0.77 20.05 2.65
N GLU A 50 0.87 19.15 1.66
CA GLU A 50 -0.29 18.66 0.90
C GLU A 50 -1.32 17.94 1.79
N ARG A 51 -2.61 18.12 1.51
CA ARG A 51 -3.72 17.46 2.21
C ARG A 51 -3.68 15.95 2.04
N MET A 52 -4.11 15.22 3.07
CA MET A 52 -4.09 13.76 3.05
C MET A 52 -4.98 13.19 1.96
N GLU A 53 -6.18 13.76 1.78
CA GLU A 53 -7.14 13.35 0.74
C GLU A 53 -6.55 13.44 -0.67
N ASP A 54 -5.74 14.46 -0.94
CA ASP A 54 -5.14 14.68 -2.26
C ASP A 54 -3.96 13.73 -2.52
N LYS A 55 -3.21 13.38 -1.48
CA LYS A 55 -2.19 12.31 -1.56
C LYS A 55 -2.81 10.92 -1.67
N LEU A 56 -3.91 10.63 -0.98
CA LEU A 56 -4.58 9.33 -1.04
C LEU A 56 -5.02 8.97 -2.47
N LYS A 57 -5.37 9.95 -3.30
CA LYS A 57 -5.67 9.76 -4.73
C LYS A 57 -4.45 9.28 -5.54
N GLN A 58 -3.24 9.55 -5.07
CA GLN A 58 -1.98 9.27 -5.76
C GLN A 58 -1.27 8.03 -5.22
N VAL A 59 -1.52 7.67 -3.96
CA VAL A 59 -0.90 6.50 -3.33
C VAL A 59 -1.55 5.22 -3.84
N ARG A 60 -0.72 4.32 -4.36
CA ARG A 60 -1.11 2.95 -4.71
C ARG A 60 -0.40 1.98 -3.79
N PHE A 61 -1.05 0.86 -3.47
CA PHE A 61 -0.34 -0.23 -2.82
C PHE A 61 0.83 -0.69 -3.70
N SER A 62 1.95 -1.06 -3.07
CA SER A 62 2.99 -1.80 -3.79
C SER A 62 2.37 -3.09 -4.35
N SER A 63 2.87 -3.59 -5.48
CA SER A 63 2.29 -4.80 -6.10
C SER A 63 2.20 -5.98 -5.12
N ALA A 64 3.22 -6.16 -4.26
CA ALA A 64 3.22 -7.20 -3.23
C ALA A 64 2.13 -7.01 -2.16
N LEU A 65 1.99 -5.79 -1.62
CA LEU A 65 0.97 -5.50 -0.61
C LEU A 65 -0.44 -5.52 -1.23
N GLY A 66 -0.59 -4.96 -2.42
CA GLY A 66 -1.83 -4.90 -3.18
C GLY A 66 -2.36 -6.29 -3.50
N ASN A 67 -1.52 -7.18 -4.07
CA ASN A 67 -1.93 -8.55 -4.42
C ASN A 67 -2.40 -9.34 -3.19
N LYS A 68 -1.75 -9.13 -2.05
CA LYS A 68 -2.08 -9.81 -0.81
C LYS A 68 -3.40 -9.30 -0.23
N LEU A 69 -3.56 -7.98 -0.09
CA LEU A 69 -4.83 -7.40 0.36
C LEU A 69 -5.97 -7.77 -0.60
N THR A 70 -5.74 -7.75 -1.91
CA THR A 70 -6.67 -8.21 -2.96
C THR A 70 -7.15 -9.62 -2.67
N GLY A 71 -6.25 -10.59 -2.50
CA GLY A 71 -6.65 -11.98 -2.23
C GLY A 71 -7.38 -12.17 -0.90
N HIS A 72 -7.12 -11.32 0.09
CA HIS A 72 -7.85 -11.35 1.36
C HIS A 72 -9.23 -10.69 1.26
N LEU A 73 -9.35 -9.57 0.55
CA LEU A 73 -10.61 -8.87 0.31
C LEU A 73 -11.57 -9.70 -0.55
N GLN A 74 -11.04 -10.37 -1.58
CA GLN A 74 -11.79 -11.34 -2.41
C GLN A 74 -12.38 -12.48 -1.58
N ARG A 75 -11.65 -12.97 -0.56
CA ARG A 75 -12.15 -14.05 0.32
C ARG A 75 -13.30 -13.65 1.23
N ILE A 76 -13.52 -12.35 1.41
CA ILE A 76 -14.59 -11.80 2.26
C ILE A 76 -15.60 -10.97 1.44
N ASP A 77 -15.62 -11.16 0.12
CA ASP A 77 -16.53 -10.49 -0.83
C ASP A 77 -16.49 -8.94 -0.80
N HIS A 78 -15.31 -8.37 -0.54
CA HIS A 78 -15.08 -6.91 -0.45
C HIS A 78 -14.19 -6.35 -1.59
N GLU A 79 -14.47 -6.74 -2.83
CA GLU A 79 -13.67 -6.36 -4.00
C GLU A 79 -13.79 -4.88 -4.40
N GLU A 80 -14.82 -4.17 -3.93
CA GLU A 80 -15.03 -2.73 -4.14
C GLU A 80 -13.89 -1.87 -3.54
N LEU A 81 -13.16 -2.42 -2.58
CA LEU A 81 -12.01 -1.75 -1.96
C LEU A 81 -10.70 -1.94 -2.76
N ILE A 82 -10.69 -2.84 -3.75
CA ILE A 82 -9.51 -3.16 -4.58
C ILE A 82 -9.43 -2.21 -5.78
N PHE A 83 -10.58 -1.97 -6.41
CA PHE A 83 -10.72 -1.05 -7.52
C PHE A 83 -11.63 0.08 -7.06
N PRO A 84 -11.10 1.25 -6.66
CA PRO A 84 -11.96 2.40 -6.48
C PRO A 84 -12.66 2.62 -7.82
N CYS A 85 -13.97 2.37 -7.86
CA CYS A 85 -14.77 2.62 -9.05
C CYS A 85 -14.41 4.01 -9.57
N ALA A 86 -14.02 4.07 -10.85
CA ALA A 86 -13.96 5.33 -11.57
C ALA A 86 -15.38 5.91 -11.57
N VAL A 87 -15.63 6.86 -10.66
CA VAL A 87 -16.80 7.73 -10.66
C VAL A 87 -16.28 9.16 -10.68
#